data_AF-A0A1V1FMY2-F1
#
_entry.id   AF-A0A1V1FMY2-F1
#
_cell.length_a   1.000
_cell.length_b   1.000
_cell.length_c   1.000
_cell.angle_alpha   90.00
_cell.angle_beta   90.00
_cell.angle_gamma   90.00
#
_symmetry.space_group_name_H-M   'P 1'
#
loop_
_entity.id
_entity.type
_entity.pdbx_description
1 polymer ?
#
loop_
_entity_poly.entity_id
_entity_poly.type
_entity_poly.pdbx_seq_one_letter_code
_entity_poly.pdbx_strand_id
1 'polypeptide(L)' 'MTFTVKTIPDMLVEAYGNQTEVARILNCNRATVRKYIGDKEGKRHAIVNGVLMVHRGWGKDTDA' A
#
# COMPACT_ATOMS: atom_id res chain seq x y z
N MET A 1 -20.37 -8.82 -8.71
CA MET A 1 -19.30 -7.82 -8.63
C MET A 1 -18.22 -8.36 -7.71
N THR A 2 -17.03 -8.62 -8.23
CA THR A 2 -15.87 -9.05 -7.44
C THR A 2 -15.07 -7.82 -7.05
N PHE A 3 -14.96 -7.56 -5.74
CA PHE A 3 -14.05 -6.53 -5.24
C PHE A 3 -12.66 -7.16 -5.06
N THR A 4 -11.61 -6.38 -5.33
CA THR A 4 -10.23 -6.82 -5.12
C THR A 4 -9.64 -6.06 -3.94
N VAL A 5 -9.09 -6.81 -2.98
CA VAL A 5 -8.33 -6.27 -1.87
C VAL A 5 -6.90 -6.77 -2.01
N LYS A 6 -5.95 -5.84 -2.05
CA LYS A 6 -4.52 -6.10 -2.15
C LYS A 6 -3.75 -5.23 -1.17
N THR A 7 -2.49 -5.57 -0.96
CA THR A 7 -1.52 -4.72 -0.27
C THR A 7 -0.48 -4.17 -1.26
N ILE A 8 0.30 -3.18 -0.83
CA ILE A 8 1.45 -2.65 -1.56
C ILE A 8 2.48 -3.75 -1.86
N PRO A 9 2.82 -4.67 -0.93
CA PRO A 9 3.62 -5.84 -1.24
C PRO A 9 3.08 -6.67 -2.41
N ASP A 10 1.78 -6.92 -2.50
CA ASP A 10 1.19 -7.67 -3.60
C ASP A 10 1.35 -6.94 -4.93
N MET A 11 1.07 -5.63 -4.95
CA MET A 11 1.28 -4.78 -6.12
C MET A 11 2.75 -4.70 -6.54
N LEU A 12 3.68 -4.76 -5.58
CA LEU A 12 5.11 -4.80 -5.87
C LEU A 12 5.53 -6.12 -6.51
N VAL A 13 4.92 -7.25 -6.13
CA VAL A 13 5.15 -8.54 -6.81
C VAL A 13 4.70 -8.43 -8.27
N GLU A 14 3.52 -7.86 -8.51
CA GLU A 14 2.98 -7.66 -9.87
C GLU A 14 3.83 -6.68 -10.71
N ALA A 15 4.44 -5.69 -10.06
CA ALA A 15 5.30 -4.70 -10.69
C ALA A 15 6.81 -5.07 -10.68
N TYR A 16 7.18 -6.32 -10.39
CA TYR A 16 8.57 -6.78 -10.30
C TYR A 16 9.47 -5.93 -9.37
N GLY A 17 8.90 -5.46 -8.27
CA GLY A 17 9.57 -4.61 -7.27
C GLY A 17 9.64 -3.12 -7.65
N ASN A 18 9.05 -2.70 -8.78
CA ASN A 18 9.11 -1.31 -9.22
C ASN A 18 8.15 -0.42 -8.42
N GLN A 19 8.70 0.22 -7.39
CA GLN A 19 7.95 1.14 -6.53
C GLN A 19 7.40 2.38 -7.26
N THR A 20 8.08 2.85 -8.31
CA THR A 20 7.62 4.01 -9.09
C THR A 20 6.37 3.65 -9.89
N GLU A 21 6.34 2.43 -10.44
CA GLU A 21 5.18 1.94 -11.18
C GLU A 21 3.97 1.74 -10.25
N VAL A 22 4.18 1.13 -9.08
CA VAL A 22 3.11 1.00 -8.06
C VAL A 22 2.60 2.37 -7.63
N ALA A 23 3.49 3.35 -7.43
CA ALA A 23 3.12 4.71 -7.08
C ALA A 23 2.27 5.39 -8.18
N ARG A 24 2.61 5.15 -9.45
CA ARG A 24 1.84 5.62 -10.62
C ARG A 24 0.46 4.98 -10.67
N ILE A 25 0.36 3.67 -10.48
CA ILE A 25 -0.91 2.93 -10.47
C ILE A 25 -1.83 3.42 -9.35
N LEU A 26 -1.29 3.63 -8.15
CA LEU A 26 -2.05 4.07 -6.97
C LEU A 26 -2.22 5.59 -6.88
N ASN A 27 -1.72 6.36 -7.86
CA ASN A 27 -1.69 7.82 -7.88
C ASN A 27 -1.21 8.42 -6.55
N CYS A 28 -0.08 7.93 -6.04
CA CYS A 28 0.48 8.33 -4.75
C CYS A 28 1.98 8.64 -4.86
N ASN A 29 2.55 9.26 -3.83
CA ASN A 29 4.00 9.47 -3.79
C ASN A 29 4.72 8.13 -3.58
N ARG A 30 5.83 7.89 -4.30
CA ARG A 30 6.71 6.72 -4.08
C ARG A 30 7.14 6.56 -2.61
N ALA A 31 7.29 7.66 -1.86
CA ALA A 31 7.56 7.62 -0.43
C ALA A 31 6.46 6.89 0.37
N THR A 32 5.20 7.00 -0.05
CA THR A 32 4.07 6.28 0.53
C THR A 32 4.19 4.78 0.28
N VAL A 33 4.54 4.38 -0.95
CA VAL A 33 4.84 2.98 -1.29
C VAL A 33 5.95 2.47 -0.37
N ARG A 34 7.06 3.21 -0.25
CA ARG A 34 8.21 2.89 0.62
C ARG A 34 7.80 2.71 2.09
N LYS A 35 6.90 3.54 2.62
CA LYS A 35 6.42 3.46 4.02
C LYS A 35 5.75 2.11 4.32
N TYR A 36 5.04 1.53 3.35
CA TYR A 36 4.19 0.35 3.56
C TYR A 36 4.72 -0.94 2.91
N ILE A 37 5.94 -0.96 2.37
CA ILE A 37 6.57 -2.19 1.80
C ILE A 37 6.63 -3.35 2.80
N GLY A 38 6.75 -3.05 4.09
CA GLY A 38 6.75 -4.07 5.14
C GLY A 38 5.36 -4.51 5.60
N ASP A 39 4.29 -3.86 5.17
CA ASP A 39 2.93 -4.10 5.68
C ASP A 39 2.22 -5.23 4.90
N LYS A 40 2.75 -6.45 5.01
CA LYS A 40 2.23 -7.64 4.34
C LYS A 40 0.87 -8.10 4.84
N GLU A 41 0.56 -7.80 6.10
CA GLU A 41 -0.70 -8.17 6.75
C GLU A 41 -1.80 -7.12 6.52
N GLY A 42 -1.51 -6.01 5.83
CA GLY A 42 -2.48 -4.94 5.59
C GLY A 42 -2.97 -4.24 6.86
N LYS A 43 -2.15 -4.23 7.93
CA LYS A 43 -2.52 -3.63 9.23
C LYS A 43 -2.59 -2.11 9.16
N ARG A 44 -1.84 -1.50 8.26
CA ARG A 44 -1.66 -0.04 8.16
C ARG A 44 -2.21 0.53 6.85
N HIS A 45 -2.42 -0.29 5.84
CA HIS A 45 -3.00 0.10 4.57
C HIS A 45 -3.70 -1.07 3.86
N ALA A 46 -4.59 -0.74 2.94
CA ALA A 46 -5.19 -1.68 2.02
C ALA A 46 -5.41 -0.99 0.66
N ILE A 47 -5.41 -1.76 -0.41
CA ILE A 47 -5.74 -1.30 -1.75
C ILE A 47 -7.06 -1.96 -2.13
N VAL A 48 -8.11 -1.16 -2.24
CA VAL A 48 -9.46 -1.64 -2.53
C VAL A 48 -9.84 -1.14 -3.91
N ASN A 49 -10.03 -2.06 -4.85
CA ASN A 49 -10.34 -1.76 -6.25
C ASN A 49 -9.36 -0.73 -6.88
N GLY A 50 -8.07 -0.86 -6.56
CA GLY A 50 -7.01 0.04 -7.06
C GLY A 50 -6.85 1.35 -6.29
N VAL A 51 -7.70 1.63 -5.29
CA VAL A 51 -7.60 2.82 -4.45
C VAL A 51 -6.83 2.51 -3.18
N LEU A 52 -5.77 3.30 -2.91
CA LEU A 52 -5.00 3.20 -1.67
C LEU A 52 -5.79 3.78 -0.48
N MET A 53 -6.14 2.93 0.47
CA MET A 53 -6.69 3.28 1.77
C MET A 53 -5.60 3.14 2.83
N VAL A 54 -5.42 4.18 3.65
CA VAL A 54 -4.43 4.19 4.74
C VAL A 54 -5.12 4.39 6.07
N HIS A 55 -4.66 3.67 7.09
CA HIS A 55 -5.11 3.89 8.46
C HIS A 55 -4.55 5.24 8.96
N ARG A 56 -5.43 6.20 9.24
CA ARG A 56 -5.03 7.50 9.81
C ARG A 56 -4.69 7.31 11.28
N GLY A 57 -3.49 7.71 11.69
CA GLY A 57 -3.04 7.64 13.08
C GLY A 57 -1.78 6.82 13.30
N TRP A 58 -1.35 6.01 12.33
CA TRP A 58 -0.10 5.24 12.44
C TRP A 58 1.15 6.14 12.21
N GLY A 59 1.51 6.86 13.26
CA GLY A 59 2.75 7.61 13.44
C GLY A 59 3.72 6.88 14.39
N LYS A 60 4.91 7.41 14.64
CA LYS A 60 5.88 6.82 15.58
C LYS A 60 5.36 6.69 17.03
N ASP A 61 4.17 7.24 17.31
CA ASP A 61 3.60 7.35 18.64
C ASP A 61 2.45 6.35 18.90
N THR A 62 2.17 5.42 17.97
CA THR A 62 1.01 4.50 18.04
C THR A 62 1.37 3.03 18.26
N ASP A 63 2.59 2.75 18.72
CA ASP A 63 2.95 1.43 19.27
C ASP A 63 2.35 1.28 20.69
N ALA A 64 1.02 1.20 20.78
CA ALA A 64 0.26 0.85 21.99
C ALA A 64 -0.37 -0.53 21.83
#